data_AF-A0A497LGG7-F1
#
_entry.id   AF-A0A497LGG7-F1
#
_cell.length_a   1.000
_cell.length_b   1.000
_cell.length_c   1.000
_cell.angle_alpha   90.00
_cell.angle_beta   90.00
_cell.angle_gamma   90.00
#
_symmetry.space_group_name_H-M   'P 1'
#
loop_
_entity.id
_entity.type
_entity.pdbx_description
1 polymer ?
#
loop_
_entity_poly.entity_id
_entity_poly.type
_entity_poly.pdbx_seq_one_letter_code
_entity_poly.pdbx_strand_id
1 'polypeptide(L)'
;MVVVSSVWELIEKNKPLAKSIIVRTINERRRYLLQELGRLNERIRAFEKRYGMSLEDFEARMGDSVEDHEVWFEWRSLVEQKKAIEDELNELEEAYRRAAEEL
;
A
#
# COMPACT_ATOMS: atom_id res chain seq x y z
N MET A 1 2.66 35.29 -16.66
CA MET A 1 1.31 35.29 -16.05
C MET A 1 1.06 33.86 -15.59
N VAL A 2 1.22 33.60 -14.29
CA VAL A 2 1.01 32.26 -13.73
C VAL A 2 -0.50 32.06 -13.67
N VAL A 3 -1.02 31.12 -14.46
CA VAL A 3 -2.41 30.69 -14.32
C VAL A 3 -2.48 29.98 -12.97
N VAL A 4 -2.87 30.71 -11.92
CA VAL A 4 -3.31 30.08 -10.68
C VAL A 4 -4.51 29.26 -11.10
N SER A 5 -4.34 27.94 -11.18
CA SER A 5 -5.39 26.99 -11.56
C SER A 5 -6.65 27.33 -10.78
N SER A 6 -7.81 27.32 -11.43
CA SER A 6 -9.11 27.58 -10.78
C SER A 6 -9.34 26.70 -9.54
N VAL A 7 -8.67 25.54 -9.48
CA VAL A 7 -8.62 24.65 -8.31
C VAL A 7 -7.90 25.28 -7.12
N TRP A 8 -6.76 25.96 -7.33
CA TRP A 8 -6.01 26.62 -6.26
C TRP A 8 -6.80 27.78 -5.66
N GLU A 9 -7.47 28.58 -6.49
CA GLU A 9 -8.38 29.61 -5.97
C GLU A 9 -9.51 29.03 -5.11
N LEU A 10 -10.08 27.89 -5.52
CA LEU A 10 -11.14 27.22 -4.74
C LEU A 10 -10.62 26.71 -3.38
N ILE A 11 -9.41 26.14 -3.36
CA ILE A 11 -8.74 25.68 -2.14
C ILE A 11 -8.46 26.86 -1.20
N GLU A 12 -7.89 27.95 -1.72
CA GLU A 12 -7.58 29.15 -0.91
C GLU A 12 -8.84 29.79 -0.33
N LYS A 13 -9.91 29.90 -1.12
CA LYS A 13 -11.18 30.49 -0.67
C LYS A 13 -11.94 29.59 0.31
N ASN A 14 -11.65 28.28 0.34
CA ASN A 14 -12.38 27.30 1.14
C ASN A 14 -11.47 26.34 1.93
N LYS A 15 -10.43 26.88 2.59
CA LYS A 15 -9.44 26.07 3.34
C LYS A 15 -10.05 25.00 4.28
N PRO A 16 -11.09 25.29 5.09
CA PRO A 16 -11.69 24.27 5.96
C PRO A 16 -12.31 23.10 5.18
N LEU A 17 -13.00 23.40 4.07
CA LEU A 17 -13.58 22.37 3.21
C LEU A 17 -12.47 21.55 2.54
N ALA A 18 -11.44 22.21 2.00
CA ALA A 18 -10.28 21.55 1.40
C ALA A 18 -9.59 20.61 2.40
N LYS A 19 -9.33 21.07 3.63
CA LYS A 19 -8.78 20.25 4.72
C LYS A 19 -9.65 19.02 4.99
N SER A 20 -10.96 19.21 5.11
CA SER A 20 -11.89 18.11 5.38
C SER A 20 -11.90 17.05 4.26
N ILE A 21 -11.82 17.48 2.99
CA ILE A 21 -11.78 16.59 1.83
C ILE A 21 -10.46 15.82 1.81
N ILE A 22 -9.32 16.50 1.97
CA ILE A 22 -7.99 15.87 1.99
C ILE A 22 -7.92 14.81 3.09
N VAL A 23 -8.29 15.17 4.32
CA VAL A 23 -8.29 14.24 5.47
C VAL A 23 -9.22 13.05 5.23
N ARG A 24 -10.41 13.28 4.65
CA ARG A 24 -11.34 12.20 4.33
C ARG A 24 -10.75 11.25 3.29
N THR A 25 -10.22 11.77 2.19
CA THR A 25 -9.64 10.97 1.10
C THR A 25 -8.44 10.15 1.57
N ILE A 26 -7.54 10.75 2.36
CA ILE A 26 -6.39 10.03 2.95
C ILE A 26 -6.89 8.87 3.83
N ASN A 27 -7.88 9.11 4.70
CA ASN A 27 -8.44 8.08 5.56
C ASN A 27 -9.15 6.96 4.78
N GLU A 28 -9.87 7.31 3.71
CA GLU A 28 -10.51 6.32 2.82
C GLU A 28 -9.47 5.44 2.15
N ARG A 29 -8.40 6.03 1.59
CA ARG A 29 -7.30 5.28 0.97
C ARG A 29 -6.56 4.40 1.98
N ARG A 30 -6.25 4.94 3.17
CA ARG A 30 -5.61 4.17 4.25
C ARG A 30 -6.45 2.96 4.65
N ARG A 31 -7.77 3.11 4.81
CA ARG A 31 -8.66 1.99 5.14
C ARG A 31 -8.65 0.91 4.06
N TYR A 32 -8.70 1.31 2.79
CA TYR A 32 -8.62 0.38 1.66
C TYR A 32 -7.31 -0.41 1.68
N LEU A 33 -6.17 0.29 1.80
CA LEU A 33 -4.85 -0.35 1.82
C LEU A 33 -4.68 -1.31 3.00
N LEU A 34 -5.18 -0.96 4.19
CA LEU A 34 -5.15 -1.86 5.35
C LEU A 34 -5.99 -3.14 5.14
N GLN A 35 -7.12 -3.03 4.45
CA GLN A 35 -7.93 -4.21 4.09
C GLN A 35 -7.21 -5.12 3.09
N GLU A 36 -6.62 -4.53 2.04
CA GLU A 36 -5.82 -5.29 1.06
C GLU A 36 -4.59 -5.94 1.70
N LEU A 37 -3.89 -5.21 2.58
CA LEU A 37 -2.76 -5.73 3.34
C LEU A 37 -3.18 -6.93 4.22
N GLY A 38 -4.35 -6.86 4.83
CA GLY A 38 -4.94 -7.98 5.58
C GLY A 38 -5.10 -9.23 4.71
N ARG A 39 -5.72 -9.08 3.53
CA ARG A 39 -5.92 -10.19 2.57
C ARG A 39 -4.60 -10.77 2.07
N LEU A 40 -3.62 -9.93 1.75
CA LEU A 40 -2.30 -10.38 1.32
C LEU A 40 -1.58 -11.17 2.42
N ASN A 41 -1.63 -10.67 3.66
CA ASN A 41 -1.03 -11.37 4.80
C ASN A 41 -1.71 -12.73 5.10
N GLU A 42 -3.00 -12.87 4.84
CA GLU A 42 -3.69 -14.17 4.94
C GLU A 42 -3.23 -15.14 3.86
N ARG A 43 -3.09 -14.68 2.61
CA ARG A 43 -2.59 -15.51 1.50
C ARG A 43 -1.13 -15.92 1.70
N ILE A 44 -0.27 -15.00 2.11
CA ILE A 44 1.14 -15.29 2.45
C ILE A 44 1.21 -16.33 3.56
N ARG A 45 0.42 -16.17 4.65
CA ARG A 45 0.37 -17.16 5.73
C ARG A 45 -0.15 -18.53 5.27
N ALA A 46 -1.04 -18.58 4.28
CA ALA A 46 -1.49 -19.83 3.70
C ALA A 46 -0.34 -20.56 2.98
N PHE A 47 0.52 -19.84 2.26
CA PHE A 47 1.75 -20.40 1.70
C PHE A 47 2.70 -20.87 2.79
N GLU A 48 3.01 -20.02 3.78
CA GLU A 48 3.90 -20.38 4.89
C GLU A 48 3.43 -21.65 5.61
N LYS A 49 2.12 -21.77 5.84
CA LYS A 49 1.51 -22.94 6.46
C LYS A 49 1.56 -24.17 5.55
N ARG A 50 1.33 -24.00 4.24
CA ARG A 50 1.33 -25.10 3.26
C ARG A 50 2.73 -25.71 3.11
N TYR A 51 3.77 -24.88 3.10
CA TYR A 51 5.15 -25.31 2.89
C TYR A 51 5.96 -25.44 4.19
N GLY A 52 5.44 -24.94 5.31
CA GLY A 52 6.07 -25.04 6.63
C GLY A 52 7.34 -24.19 6.77
N MET A 53 7.49 -23.14 5.97
CA MET A 53 8.69 -22.28 5.91
C MET A 53 8.35 -20.87 5.41
N SER A 54 9.30 -19.94 5.44
CA SER A 54 9.13 -18.62 4.81
C SER A 54 9.38 -18.68 3.29
N LEU A 55 9.06 -17.60 2.57
CA LEU A 55 9.43 -17.48 1.15
C LEU A 55 10.95 -17.57 0.96
N GLU A 56 11.75 -16.94 1.84
CA GLU A 56 13.21 -16.95 1.70
C GLU A 56 13.78 -18.37 1.89
N ASP A 57 13.22 -19.12 2.84
CA ASP A 57 13.59 -20.53 3.03
C ASP A 57 13.15 -21.41 1.86
N PHE A 58 11.97 -21.11 1.29
CA PHE A 58 11.47 -21.80 0.09
C PHE A 58 12.39 -21.53 -1.10
N GLU A 59 12.75 -20.28 -1.35
CA GLU A 59 13.70 -19.86 -2.39
C GLU A 59 15.06 -20.56 -2.28
N ALA A 60 15.55 -20.76 -1.05
CA ALA A 60 16.83 -21.43 -0.81
C ALA A 60 16.80 -22.95 -1.04
N ARG A 61 15.61 -23.57 -1.03
CA ARG A 61 15.44 -25.03 -1.04
C ARG A 61 14.66 -25.55 -2.25
N MET A 62 14.01 -24.68 -3.01
CA MET A 62 13.16 -25.06 -4.14
C MET A 62 13.96 -25.82 -5.20
N GLY A 63 13.33 -26.82 -5.80
CA GLY A 63 13.87 -27.52 -6.96
C GLY A 63 13.75 -26.68 -8.23
N ASP A 64 14.18 -27.25 -9.35
CA ASP A 64 14.07 -26.64 -10.68
C ASP A 64 12.85 -27.18 -11.46
N SER A 65 11.79 -27.57 -10.75
CA SER A 65 10.57 -28.05 -11.40
C SER A 65 9.67 -26.87 -11.76
N VAL A 66 8.85 -27.03 -12.81
CA VAL A 66 7.86 -26.02 -13.20
C VAL A 66 6.90 -25.70 -12.04
N GLU A 67 6.49 -26.74 -11.30
CA GLU A 67 5.61 -26.58 -10.14
C GLU A 67 6.26 -25.73 -9.03
N ASP A 68 7.54 -25.97 -8.73
CA ASP A 68 8.27 -25.17 -7.73
C ASP A 68 8.38 -23.70 -8.14
N HIS A 69 8.66 -23.45 -9.43
CA HIS A 69 8.73 -22.09 -9.98
C HIS A 69 7.37 -21.38 -9.95
N GLU A 70 6.28 -22.06 -10.31
CA GLU A 70 4.93 -21.47 -10.26
C GLU A 70 4.55 -21.06 -8.84
N VAL A 71 4.81 -21.93 -7.85
CA VAL A 71 4.59 -21.65 -6.44
C VAL A 71 5.40 -20.44 -5.98
N TRP A 72 6.68 -20.42 -6.34
CA TRP A 72 7.58 -19.32 -6.02
C TRP A 72 7.08 -18.00 -6.62
N PHE A 73 6.73 -17.98 -7.90
CA PHE A 73 6.26 -16.78 -8.59
C PHE A 73 4.99 -16.22 -7.93
N GLU A 74 4.02 -17.08 -7.61
CA GLU A 74 2.80 -16.64 -6.95
C GLU A 74 3.11 -16.03 -5.57
N TRP A 75 3.88 -16.74 -4.74
CA TRP A 75 4.18 -16.30 -3.39
C TRP A 75 5.02 -15.02 -3.37
N ARG A 76 6.05 -14.94 -4.22
CA ARG A 76 6.88 -13.74 -4.39
C ARG A 76 6.04 -12.53 -4.79
N SER A 77 5.12 -12.70 -5.75
CA SER A 77 4.23 -11.62 -6.17
C SER A 77 3.38 -11.07 -5.01
N LEU A 78 2.94 -11.92 -4.08
CA LEU A 78 2.19 -11.48 -2.89
C LEU A 78 3.06 -10.66 -1.93
N VAL A 79 4.30 -11.10 -1.70
CA VAL A 79 5.25 -10.39 -0.84
C VAL A 79 5.62 -9.03 -1.45
N GLU A 80 5.82 -8.96 -2.77
CA GLU A 80 6.08 -7.71 -3.48
C GLU A 80 4.88 -6.75 -3.42
N GLN A 81 3.66 -7.24 -3.62
CA GLN A 81 2.43 -6.45 -3.47
C GLN A 81 2.24 -5.94 -2.03
N LYS A 82 2.54 -6.79 -1.04
CA LYS A 82 2.50 -6.42 0.38
C LYS A 82 3.44 -5.24 0.64
N LYS A 83 4.68 -5.34 0.18
CA LYS A 83 5.68 -4.27 0.33
C LYS A 83 5.23 -2.97 -0.32
N ALA A 84 4.69 -3.01 -1.53
CA ALA A 84 4.19 -1.82 -2.21
C ALA A 84 3.05 -1.13 -1.43
N ILE A 85 2.15 -1.90 -0.80
CA ILE A 85 1.10 -1.35 0.06
C ILE A 85 1.66 -0.76 1.35
N GLU A 86 2.66 -1.40 1.96
CA GLU A 86 3.34 -0.88 3.16
C GLU A 86 4.06 0.45 2.86
N ASP A 87 4.73 0.54 1.71
CA ASP A 87 5.39 1.77 1.24
C ASP A 87 4.35 2.89 1.01
N GLU A 88 3.24 2.60 0.33
CA GLU A 88 2.17 3.59 0.09
C GLU A 88 1.51 4.06 1.41
N LEU A 89 1.30 3.15 2.37
CA LEU A 89 0.78 3.51 3.69
C LEU A 89 1.71 4.49 4.42
N ASN A 90 3.03 4.28 4.31
CA ASN A 90 4.02 5.17 4.89
C ASN A 90 3.99 6.56 4.23
N GLU A 91 3.94 6.62 2.89
CA GLU A 91 3.81 7.87 2.14
C GLU A 91 2.54 8.65 2.51
N LEU A 92 1.41 7.96 2.68
CA LEU A 92 0.15 8.57 3.11
C LEU A 92 0.23 9.15 4.52
N GLU A 93 0.94 8.48 5.43
CA GLU A 93 1.15 8.98 6.79
C GLU A 93 2.00 10.25 6.79
N GLU A 94 3.09 10.27 6.00
CA GLU A 94 3.91 11.46 5.83
C GLU A 94 3.15 12.62 5.17
N ALA A 95 2.31 12.33 4.17
CA ALA A 95 1.46 13.32 3.52
C ALA A 95 0.41 13.88 4.50
N TYR A 96 -0.18 13.03 5.33
CA TYR A 96 -1.12 13.45 6.37
C TYR A 96 -0.46 14.37 7.40
N ARG A 97 0.75 14.02 7.87
CA ARG A 97 1.50 14.81 8.84
C ARG A 97 1.82 16.20 8.29
N ARG A 98 2.33 16.29 7.05
CA ARG A 98 2.58 17.56 6.37
C ARG A 98 1.31 18.39 6.20
N ALA A 99 0.21 17.77 5.76
CA ALA A 99 -1.07 18.46 5.61
C ALA A 99 -1.66 18.94 6.95
N ALA A 100 -1.33 18.29 8.07
CA ALA A 100 -1.75 18.72 9.39
C ALA A 100 -0.93 19.90 9.93
N GLU A 101 0.33 20.03 9.51
CA GLU A 101 1.25 21.11 9.89
C GLU A 101 1.07 22.38 9.04
N GLU A 102 0.71 22.25 7.75
CA GLU A 102 0.59 23.37 6.80
C GLU A 102 -0.81 24.02 6.72
N LEU A 103 -1.86 23.34 7.22
CA LEU A 103 -3.26 23.83 7.21
C LEU A 103 -3.78 24.19 8.60
#